data_AF-F4PE29-F1
#
_entry.id   AF-F4PE29-F1
#
_cell.length_a   1.000
_cell.length_b   1.000
_cell.length_c   1.000
_cell.angle_alpha   90.00
_cell.angle_beta   90.00
_cell.angle_gamma   90.00
#
_symmetry.space_group_name_H-M   'P 1'
#
loop_
_entity.id
_entity.type
_entity.pdbx_description
1 polymer ?
#
loop_
_entity_poly.entity_id
_entity_poly.type
_entity_poly.pdbx_seq_one_letter_code
_entity_poly.pdbx_strand_id
1 'polypeptide(L)'
;MGIKFLLLVSRQGKIRLTKWFTSDWGIKEKTKIVRDVSQMVLARKAKMCNVLEFKDFKVVYRRYASLFFVVGTDVNENELLTLEVIHRYVEILDKWFMNVCELDIIFNFQQAYTIIGKLIAYNRMFQF
;
A
#
# COMPACT_ATOMS: atom_id res chain seq x y z
N MET A 1 -11.11 -10.51 0.91
CA MET A 1 -9.99 -9.55 0.99
C MET A 1 -10.07 -8.58 2.17
N GLY A 2 -9.44 -8.94 3.28
CA GLY A 2 -9.22 -8.15 4.49
C GLY A 2 -8.02 -7.21 4.38
N ILE A 3 -8.07 -6.26 3.44
CA ILE A 3 -7.08 -5.17 3.37
C ILE A 3 -7.38 -4.17 4.49
N LYS A 4 -6.37 -3.90 5.32
CA LYS A 4 -6.49 -2.99 6.45
C LYS A 4 -6.08 -1.56 6.10
N PHE A 5 -4.96 -1.41 5.38
CA PHE A 5 -4.44 -0.12 4.96
C PHE A 5 -3.55 -0.23 3.72
N LEU A 6 -3.33 0.90 3.06
CA LEU A 6 -2.29 1.10 2.06
C LEU A 6 -1.46 2.35 2.41
N LEU A 7 -0.14 2.23 2.30
CA LEU A 7 0.82 3.31 2.47
C LEU A 7 1.70 3.45 1.23
N LEU A 8 1.98 4.70 0.88
CA LEU A 8 3.03 5.06 -0.07
C LEU A 8 4.16 5.74 0.69
N VAL A 9 5.34 5.14 0.64
CA VAL A 9 6.52 5.60 1.39
C VAL A 9 7.65 5.82 0.39
N SER A 10 8.25 7.00 0.38
CA SER A 10 9.44 7.24 -0.43
C SER A 10 10.66 6.52 0.13
N ARG A 11 11.70 6.34 -0.69
CA ARG A 11 13.00 5.81 -0.24
C ARG A 11 13.62 6.62 0.90
N GLN A 12 13.26 7.88 1.06
CA GLN A 12 13.70 8.75 2.16
C GLN A 12 12.84 8.61 3.44
N GLY A 13 11.83 7.73 3.43
CA GLY A 13 10.89 7.55 4.53
C GLY A 13 9.79 8.60 4.62
N LYS A 14 9.62 9.44 3.58
CA LYS A 14 8.51 10.39 3.54
C LYS A 14 7.22 9.68 3.13
N ILE A 15 6.18 9.85 3.92
CA ILE A 15 4.85 9.34 3.61
C ILE A 15 4.21 10.21 2.54
N ARG A 16 3.78 9.60 1.43
CA ARG A 16 3.14 10.28 0.30
C ARG A 16 1.64 10.10 0.27
N LEU A 17 1.16 8.96 0.76
CA LEU A 17 -0.26 8.65 0.84
C LEU A 17 -0.48 7.64 1.97
N THR A 18 -1.57 7.84 2.73
CA THR A 18 -2.07 6.83 3.66
C THR A 18 -3.57 6.64 3.41
N LYS A 19 -3.99 5.40 3.26
CA LYS A 19 -5.39 5.02 3.10
C LYS A 19 -5.71 3.92 4.09
N TRP A 20 -6.68 4.18 4.97
CA TRP A 20 -7.18 3.19 5.92
C TRP A 20 -8.52 2.67 5.42
N PHE A 21 -8.69 1.35 5.46
CA PHE A 21 -9.92 0.65 5.08
C PHE A 21 -10.65 0.10 6.31
N THR A 22 -9.95 -0.05 7.44
CA THR A 22 -10.55 -0.40 8.73
C THR A 22 -10.77 0.86 9.58
N SER A 23 -11.86 0.86 10.35
CA SER A 23 -12.23 1.91 11.30
C SER A 23 -11.73 1.67 12.71
N ASP A 24 -11.22 0.47 13.00
CA ASP A 24 -11.09 -0.05 14.36
C ASP A 24 -9.88 0.53 15.12
N TRP A 25 -8.99 1.23 14.40
CA TRP A 25 -7.78 1.82 14.96
C TRP A 25 -7.90 3.32 15.20
N GLY A 26 -7.50 3.73 16.41
CA GLY A 26 -7.37 5.13 16.80
C GLY A 26 -6.20 5.85 16.12
N ILE A 27 -6.20 7.19 16.17
CA ILE A 27 -5.16 8.03 15.54
C ILE A 27 -3.76 7.70 16.05
N LYS A 28 -3.60 7.49 17.37
CA LYS A 28 -2.30 7.15 17.99
C LYS A 28 -1.73 5.84 17.42
N GLU A 29 -2.59 4.85 17.26
CA GLU A 29 -2.22 3.55 16.74
C GLU A 29 -1.87 3.61 15.25
N LYS A 30 -2.68 4.31 14.45
CA LYS A 30 -2.40 4.58 13.03
C LYS A 30 -1.03 5.23 12.83
N THR A 31 -0.71 6.24 13.62
CA THR A 31 0.61 6.91 13.57
C THR A 31 1.75 5.97 13.95
N LYS A 32 1.55 5.09 14.95
CA LYS A 32 2.53 4.08 15.34
C LYS A 32 2.76 3.05 14.23
N ILE A 33 1.67 2.51 13.66
CA ILE A 33 1.74 1.55 12.54
C ILE A 33 2.49 2.16 11.36
N VAL A 34 2.15 3.39 10.96
CA VAL A 34 2.83 4.07 9.84
C VAL A 34 4.34 4.16 10.09
N ARG A 35 4.75 4.53 11.30
CA ARG A 35 6.18 4.62 11.66
C ARG A 35 6.86 3.26 11.62
N ASP A 36 6.35 2.29 12.37
CA ASP A 36 6.99 1.00 12.57
C ASP A 36 7.06 0.21 11.26
N VAL A 37 5.96 0.16 10.50
CA VAL A 37 5.90 -0.53 9.21
C VAL A 37 6.80 0.13 8.17
N SER A 38 6.84 1.46 8.10
CA SER A 38 7.71 2.16 7.16
C SER A 38 9.19 1.88 7.45
N GLN A 39 9.59 1.91 8.71
CA GLN A 39 10.97 1.61 9.12
C GLN A 39 11.34 0.17 8.76
N MET A 40 10.46 -0.80 9.05
CA MET A 40 10.69 -2.21 8.71
C MET A 40 10.85 -2.41 7.21
N VAL A 41 9.99 -1.82 6.38
CA VAL A 41 10.06 -1.96 4.92
C VAL A 41 11.34 -1.31 4.36
N LEU A 42 11.71 -0.12 4.84
CA LEU A 42 12.90 0.59 4.34
C LEU A 42 14.23 -0.07 4.73
N ALA A 43 14.26 -0.82 5.83
CA ALA A 43 15.44 -1.58 6.25
C ALA A 43 15.69 -2.84 5.40
N ARG A 44 14.77 -3.23 4.52
CA ARG A 44 14.85 -4.49 3.75
C ARG A 44 15.79 -4.38 2.55
N LYS A 45 16.56 -5.45 2.33
CA LYS A 45 17.39 -5.61 1.12
C LYS A 45 16.54 -6.11 -0.05
N ALA A 46 16.94 -5.78 -1.28
CA ALA A 46 16.17 -6.06 -2.50
C ALA A 46 15.90 -7.55 -2.78
N LYS A 47 16.73 -8.47 -2.27
CA LYS A 47 16.58 -9.93 -2.46
C LYS A 47 15.66 -10.60 -1.42
N MET A 48 15.15 -9.85 -0.46
CA MET A 48 14.31 -10.42 0.60
C MET A 48 12.84 -10.52 0.14
N CYS A 49 12.06 -11.37 0.82
CA CYS A 49 10.64 -11.56 0.52
C CYS A 49 9.84 -10.25 0.64
N ASN A 50 8.82 -10.11 -0.19
CA ASN A 50 7.88 -8.98 -0.20
C ASN A 50 6.80 -9.06 0.88
N VAL A 51 6.87 -10.08 1.76
CA VAL A 51 5.92 -10.32 2.84
C VAL A 51 6.65 -10.20 4.18
N LEU A 52 6.01 -9.56 5.14
CA LEU A 52 6.46 -9.39 6.51
C LEU A 52 5.30 -9.74 7.45
N GLU A 53 5.59 -10.41 8.55
CA GLU A 53 4.65 -10.55 9.64
C GLU A 53 4.76 -9.33 10.57
N PHE A 54 3.61 -8.77 10.96
CA PHE A 54 3.56 -7.64 11.87
C PHE A 54 2.40 -7.82 12.85
N LYS A 55 2.72 -8.30 14.06
CA LYS A 55 1.74 -8.59 15.11
C LYS A 55 0.65 -9.52 14.56
N ASP A 56 -0.61 -9.09 14.62
CA ASP A 56 -1.80 -9.87 14.25
C ASP A 56 -2.18 -9.70 12.76
N PHE A 57 -1.27 -9.17 11.92
CA PHE A 57 -1.50 -9.02 10.49
C PHE A 57 -0.21 -9.16 9.67
N LYS A 58 -0.36 -9.26 8.36
CA LYS A 58 0.76 -9.34 7.41
C LYS A 58 0.91 -8.02 6.65
N VAL A 59 2.14 -7.68 6.33
CA VAL A 59 2.48 -6.54 5.47
C VAL A 59 3.05 -7.07 4.17
N VAL A 60 2.40 -6.73 3.07
CA VAL A 60 2.85 -7.02 1.72
C VAL A 60 3.33 -5.73 1.09
N TYR A 61 4.53 -5.72 0.51
CA TYR A 61 5.08 -4.51 -0.10
C TYR A 61 5.76 -4.78 -1.43
N ARG A 62 5.80 -3.74 -2.29
CA ARG A 62 6.58 -3.76 -3.53
C ARG A 62 7.14 -2.39 -3.81
N ARG A 63 8.39 -2.36 -4.29
CA ARG A 63 9.07 -1.13 -4.67
C ARG A 63 8.92 -0.86 -6.18
N TYR A 64 8.50 0.34 -6.53
CA TYR A 64 8.50 0.89 -7.89
C TYR A 64 9.30 2.19 -7.89
N ALA A 65 10.40 2.25 -8.64
CA ALA A 65 11.33 3.37 -8.65
C ALA A 65 11.77 3.82 -7.22
N SER A 66 11.39 5.02 -6.79
CA SER A 66 11.67 5.59 -5.47
C SER A 66 10.58 5.32 -4.43
N LEU A 67 9.43 4.75 -4.81
CA LEU A 67 8.27 4.55 -3.96
C LEU A 67 8.12 3.09 -3.53
N PHE A 68 7.80 2.90 -2.26
CA PHE A 68 7.34 1.65 -1.68
C PHE A 68 5.83 1.70 -1.52
N PHE A 69 5.17 0.73 -2.14
CA PHE A 69 3.74 0.48 -2.01
C PHE A 69 3.59 -0.60 -0.95
N VAL A 70 2.93 -0.28 0.15
CA VAL A 70 2.84 -1.13 1.33
C VAL A 70 1.38 -1.36 1.68
N VAL A 71 0.97 -2.61 1.80
CA VAL A 71 -0.41 -3.01 2.10
C VAL A 71 -0.42 -3.87 3.36
N GLY A 72 -1.21 -3.46 4.35
CA GLY A 72 -1.52 -4.27 5.52
C GLY A 72 -2.73 -5.15 5.24
N THR A 73 -2.64 -6.44 5.53
CA THR A 73 -3.65 -7.45 5.21
C THR A 73 -3.80 -8.46 6.34
N ASP A 74 -4.99 -9.05 6.50
CA ASP A 74 -5.22 -10.13 7.45
C ASP A 74 -4.30 -11.35 7.21
N VAL A 75 -4.10 -12.15 8.28
CA VAL A 75 -3.18 -13.29 8.27
C VAL A 75 -3.61 -14.40 7.29
N ASN A 76 -4.90 -14.51 6.99
CA ASN A 76 -5.45 -15.56 6.12
C ASN A 76 -5.53 -15.16 4.63
N GLU A 77 -5.17 -13.92 4.30
CA GLU A 77 -5.25 -13.42 2.93
C GLU A 77 -4.07 -13.86 2.07
N ASN A 78 -4.33 -14.02 0.78
CA ASN A 78 -3.34 -14.42 -0.21
C ASN A 78 -2.40 -13.23 -0.55
N GLU A 79 -1.12 -13.39 -0.25
CA GLU A 79 -0.11 -12.36 -0.43
C GLU A 79 0.22 -12.11 -1.89
N LEU A 80 0.17 -13.14 -2.73
CA LEU A 80 0.41 -13.01 -4.16
C LEU A 80 -0.71 -12.20 -4.81
N LEU A 81 -1.96 -12.44 -4.42
CA LEU A 81 -3.07 -11.64 -4.88
C LEU A 81 -2.96 -10.19 -4.44
N THR A 82 -2.47 -9.96 -3.22
CA THR A 82 -2.19 -8.60 -2.72
C THR A 82 -1.09 -7.91 -3.54
N LEU A 83 -0.04 -8.64 -3.94
CA LEU A 83 1.00 -8.11 -4.85
C LEU A 83 0.44 -7.75 -6.23
N GLU A 84 -0.48 -8.56 -6.75
CA GLU A 84 -1.19 -8.27 -8.00
C GLU A 84 -2.07 -7.03 -7.90
N VAL A 85 -2.76 -6.82 -6.77
CA VAL A 85 -3.52 -5.59 -6.51
C VAL A 85 -2.60 -4.36 -6.49
N ILE A 86 -1.44 -4.46 -5.84
CA ILE A 86 -0.44 -3.38 -5.86
C ILE A 86 0.02 -3.11 -7.30
N HIS A 87 0.31 -4.15 -8.08
CA HIS A 87 0.75 -3.99 -9.46
C HIS A 87 -0.33 -3.33 -10.33
N ARG A 88 -1.56 -3.83 -10.25
CA ARG A 88 -2.71 -3.26 -10.97
C ARG A 88 -2.94 -1.80 -10.61
N TYR A 89 -2.76 -1.42 -9.34
CA TYR A 89 -2.86 -0.02 -8.94
C TYR A 89 -1.81 0.85 -9.64
N VAL A 90 -0.56 0.39 -9.70
CA VAL A 90 0.52 1.11 -10.39
C VAL A 90 0.24 1.24 -11.89
N GLU A 91 -0.24 0.18 -12.55
CA GLU A 91 -0.62 0.24 -13.97
C GLU A 91 -1.74 1.24 -14.24
N ILE A 92 -2.75 1.31 -13.37
CA ILE A 92 -3.84 2.28 -13.53
C ILE A 92 -3.33 3.70 -13.33
N LEU A 93 -2.47 3.93 -12.32
CA LEU A 93 -1.83 5.22 -12.12
C LEU A 93 -1.00 5.62 -13.34
N ASP A 94 -0.20 4.70 -13.90
CA ASP A 94 0.65 4.96 -15.06
C ASP A 94 -0.15 5.33 -16.31
N LYS A 95 -1.26 4.62 -16.56
CA LYS A 95 -2.20 4.96 -17.63
C LYS A 95 -2.93 6.28 -17.39
N TRP A 96 -3.25 6.60 -16.15
CA TRP A 96 -3.98 7.82 -15.80
C TRP A 96 -3.10 9.08 -15.92
N PHE A 97 -1.85 9.00 -15.46
CA PHE A 97 -0.91 10.13 -15.45
C PHE A 97 0.02 10.18 -16.68
N MET A 98 -0.01 9.18 -17.55
CA MET A 98 0.83 9.07 -18.76
C MET A 98 2.33 9.13 -18.42
N ASN A 99 2.85 8.03 -17.87
CA ASN A 99 4.17 7.90 -17.23
C ASN A 99 4.20 8.50 -15.82
N VAL A 100 3.56 7.82 -14.87
CA VAL A 100 3.40 8.32 -13.50
C VAL A 100 4.75 8.46 -12.79
N CYS A 101 4.96 9.58 -12.11
CA CYS A 101 6.08 9.77 -11.20
C CYS A 101 5.62 10.05 -9.75
N GLU A 102 6.57 10.06 -8.81
CA GLU A 102 6.28 10.34 -7.39
C GLU A 102 5.65 11.72 -7.19
N LEU A 103 6.05 12.73 -7.97
CA LEU A 103 5.51 14.08 -7.86
C LEU A 103 4.03 14.13 -8.30
N ASP A 104 3.66 13.41 -9.36
CA ASP A 104 2.27 13.39 -9.84
C ASP A 104 1.34 12.89 -8.74
N ILE A 105 1.73 11.85 -8.01
CA ILE A 105 0.97 11.30 -6.89
C ILE A 105 0.88 12.29 -5.73
N ILE A 106 1.95 13.06 -5.45
CA ILE A 106 1.97 14.06 -4.39
C ILE A 106 1.04 15.24 -4.71
N PHE A 107 1.11 15.76 -5.94
CA PHE A 107 0.30 16.88 -6.36
C PHE A 107 -1.17 16.48 -6.63
N ASN A 108 -1.41 15.24 -7.02
CA ASN A 108 -2.73 14.70 -7.35
C ASN A 108 -3.13 13.56 -6.39
N PHE A 109 -2.88 13.75 -5.10
CA PHE A 109 -3.11 12.71 -4.09
C PHE A 109 -4.58 12.30 -3.99
N GLN A 110 -5.52 13.22 -4.26
CA GLN A 110 -6.94 12.96 -4.21
C GLN A 110 -7.36 11.98 -5.32
N GLN A 111 -6.84 12.15 -6.54
CA GLN A 111 -7.08 11.25 -7.66
C GLN A 111 -6.51 9.86 -7.36
N ALA A 112 -5.27 9.79 -6.85
CA ALA A 112 -4.66 8.55 -6.41
C ALA A 112 -5.53 7.83 -5.35
N TYR A 113 -6.03 8.59 -4.36
CA TYR A 113 -6.92 8.10 -3.31
C TYR A 113 -8.26 7.56 -3.85
N THR A 114 -8.85 8.22 -4.85
CA THR A 114 -10.07 7.77 -5.52
C THR A 114 -9.82 6.50 -6.33
N ILE A 115 -8.71 6.42 -7.07
CA ILE A 115 -8.36 5.26 -7.90
C ILE A 115 -8.19 4.01 -7.02
N ILE A 116 -7.40 4.09 -5.94
CA ILE A 116 -7.20 2.94 -5.06
C ILE A 116 -8.49 2.52 -4.36
N GLY A 117 -9.32 3.48 -3.96
CA GLY A 117 -10.63 3.20 -3.36
C GLY A 117 -11.53 2.41 -4.30
N LYS A 118 -11.62 2.82 -5.57
CA LYS A 118 -12.37 2.11 -6.61
C LYS A 118 -11.80 0.72 -6.88
N LEU A 119 -10.49 0.59 -6.98
CA LEU A 119 -9.82 -0.69 -7.25
C LEU A 119 -10.10 -1.71 -6.15
N ILE A 120 -10.00 -1.32 -4.88
CA ILE A 120 -10.23 -2.25 -3.77
C ILE A 120 -11.72 -2.60 -3.62
N ALA A 121 -12.62 -1.63 -3.83
CA ALA A 121 -14.06 -1.90 -3.86
C ALA A 121 -14.42 -2.92 -4.94
N TYR A 122 -13.88 -2.75 -6.16
CA TYR A 122 -14.07 -3.70 -7.25
C TYR A 122 -13.54 -5.09 -6.89
N ASN A 123 -12.29 -5.20 -6.42
CA ASN A 123 -11.73 -6.50 -6.04
C ASN A 123 -12.52 -7.21 -4.92
N ARG A 124 -13.18 -6.46 -4.03
CA ARG A 124 -14.06 -7.03 -3.00
C ARG A 124 -15.37 -7.57 -3.55
N MET A 125 -15.91 -6.98 -4.62
CA MET A 125 -17.17 -7.39 -5.25
C MET A 125 -17.03 -8.63 -6.14
N PHE A 126 -15.85 -8.89 -6.70
CA PHE A 126 -15.62 -9.99 -7.67
C PHE A 126 -14.90 -11.21 -7.09
N GLN A 127 -14.62 -11.23 -5.78
CA GLN A 127 -14.23 -12.46 -5.06
C GLN A 127 -15.50 -13.18 -4.60
N PHE A 128 -15.98 -14.13 -5.41
CA PHE A 128 -16.94 -15.16 -5.02
C PHE A 128 -16.19 -16.46 -4.72
#